data_AF-A0A9Q8ZTZ2-F1
#
_entry.id   AF-A0A9Q8ZTZ2-F1
#
_cell.length_a   1.000
_cell.length_b   1.000
_cell.length_c   1.000
_cell.angle_alpha   90.00
_cell.angle_beta   90.00
_cell.angle_gamma   90.00
#
_symmetry.space_group_name_H-M   'P 1'
#
loop_
_entity.id
_entity.type
_entity.pdbx_description
1 polymer ?
#
loop_
_entity_poly.entity_id
_entity_poly.type
_entity_poly.pdbx_seq_one_letter_code
_entity_poly.pdbx_strand_id
1 'polypeptide(L)'
;MPKKNDEQTATEKSPFEVGDEVAFQIKKQDFTGTIEKAYKNSFLIGFESSDPDIIDTYHNKTVINWQNLKMVKQGPRPKKEESAEDDK
;
A
#
# COMPACT_ATOMS: atom_id res chain seq x y z
N MET A 1 14.72 -2.97 -30.22
CA MET A 1 13.61 -3.10 -29.24
C MET A 1 14.19 -3.24 -27.86
N PRO A 2 13.84 -2.36 -26.91
CA PRO A 2 13.70 -2.78 -25.53
C PRO A 2 12.32 -2.34 -25.00
N LYS A 3 11.48 -3.30 -24.59
CA LYS A 3 10.24 -3.01 -23.87
C LYS A 3 10.61 -2.53 -22.46
N LYS A 4 10.79 -1.23 -22.28
CA LYS A 4 10.83 -0.62 -20.94
C LYS A 4 9.39 -0.45 -20.45
N ASN A 5 8.74 -1.56 -20.12
CA ASN A 5 7.47 -1.53 -19.38
C ASN A 5 7.78 -1.48 -17.88
N ASP A 6 8.39 -0.39 -17.44
CA ASP A 6 8.44 -0.02 -16.02
C ASP A 6 8.24 1.50 -15.96
N GLU A 7 7.22 1.96 -16.69
CA GLU A 7 6.75 3.33 -16.54
C GLU A 7 6.04 3.37 -15.20
N GLN A 8 6.81 3.87 -14.23
CA GLN A 8 6.39 4.30 -12.90
C GLN A 8 4.90 4.64 -12.91
N THR A 9 4.10 3.77 -12.30
CA THR A 9 2.80 4.16 -11.76
C THR A 9 3.08 5.10 -10.60
N ALA A 10 3.50 6.33 -10.92
CA ALA A 10 3.60 7.40 -9.97
C ALA A 10 2.16 7.66 -9.50
N THR A 11 1.89 7.20 -8.30
CA THR A 11 0.70 7.60 -7.55
C THR A 11 0.94 9.06 -7.16
N GLU A 12 0.82 9.99 -8.11
CA GLU A 12 1.25 11.41 -8.00
C GLU A 12 0.70 12.15 -6.76
N LYS A 13 -0.25 11.56 -6.04
CA LYS A 13 -0.91 12.13 -4.87
C LYS A 13 -0.90 11.25 -3.62
N SER A 14 -0.44 10.00 -3.65
CA SER A 14 -0.50 9.16 -2.45
C SER A 14 0.75 9.31 -1.58
N PRO A 15 0.62 9.32 -0.24
CA PRO A 15 1.76 9.36 0.67
C PRO A 15 2.55 8.04 0.76
N PHE A 16 2.04 6.97 0.13
CA PHE A 16 2.58 5.61 0.20
C PHE A 16 3.44 5.27 -1.01
N GLU A 17 4.43 4.41 -0.78
CA GLU A 17 5.36 3.90 -1.78
C GLU A 17 5.48 2.37 -1.68
N VAL A 18 6.02 1.75 -2.74
CA VAL A 18 6.33 0.31 -2.74
C VAL A 18 7.35 0.01 -1.65
N GLY A 19 7.06 -0.99 -0.80
CA GLY A 19 7.86 -1.36 0.36
C GLY A 19 7.37 -0.79 1.70
N ASP A 20 6.37 0.10 1.71
CA ASP A 20 5.75 0.53 2.97
C ASP A 20 4.83 -0.54 3.54
N GLU A 21 4.73 -0.56 4.87
CA GLU A 21 3.74 -1.37 5.59
C GLU A 21 2.50 -0.52 5.89
N VAL A 22 1.36 -1.01 5.41
CA VAL A 22 0.08 -0.33 5.49
C VAL A 22 -0.96 -1.24 6.13
N ALA A 23 -1.86 -0.64 6.89
CA ALA A 23 -3.07 -1.26 7.38
C ALA A 23 -4.23 -0.95 6.44
N PHE A 24 -5.08 -1.94 6.23
CA PHE A 24 -6.26 -1.85 5.38
C PHE A 24 -7.34 -2.78 5.93
N GLN A 25 -8.58 -2.56 5.51
CA GLN A 25 -9.72 -3.32 6.00
C GLN A 25 -10.32 -4.19 4.89
N ILE A 26 -10.45 -5.50 5.13
CA ILE A 26 -11.16 -6.45 4.26
C ILE A 26 -12.29 -7.07 5.06
N LYS A 27 -13.51 -7.11 4.49
CA LYS A 27 -14.70 -7.73 5.13
C LYS A 27 -14.89 -7.29 6.60
N LYS A 28 -14.63 -6.01 6.89
CA LYS A 28 -14.67 -5.38 8.23
C LYS A 28 -13.58 -5.82 9.21
N GLN A 29 -12.65 -6.69 8.81
CA GLN A 29 -11.48 -7.05 9.60
C GLN A 29 -10.27 -6.21 9.16
N ASP A 30 -9.47 -5.78 10.14
CA ASP A 30 -8.24 -5.01 9.89
C ASP A 30 -7.08 -5.97 9.61
N PHE A 31 -6.34 -5.70 8.54
CA PHE A 31 -5.18 -6.44 8.11
C PHE A 31 -4.00 -5.48 7.92
N THR A 32 -2.80 -6.01 8.05
CA THR A 32 -1.55 -5.32 7.70
C THR A 32 -0.88 -6.04 6.57
N GLY A 33 -0.21 -5.29 5.70
CA GLY A 33 0.52 -5.87 4.58
C GLY A 33 1.51 -4.88 4.00
N THR A 34 2.32 -5.37 3.08
CA THR A 34 3.36 -4.60 2.41
C THR A 34 2.94 -4.27 1.00
N ILE A 35 3.18 -3.03 0.58
CA ILE A 35 2.93 -2.63 -0.80
C ILE A 35 3.96 -3.31 -1.71
N GLU A 36 3.50 -4.24 -2.54
CA GLU A 36 4.33 -4.91 -3.55
C GLU A 36 4.36 -4.14 -4.87
N LYS A 37 3.27 -3.47 -5.22
CA LYS A 37 3.15 -2.75 -6.49
C LYS A 37 2.27 -1.52 -6.38
N ALA A 38 2.69 -0.43 -7.00
CA ALA A 38 1.89 0.77 -7.16
C ALA A 38 1.01 0.68 -8.41
N TYR A 39 -0.17 1.30 -8.33
CA TYR A 39 -1.02 1.65 -9.45
C TYR A 39 -1.41 3.12 -9.30
N LYS A 40 -2.05 3.68 -10.32
CA LYS A 40 -2.37 5.12 -10.36
C LYS A 40 -3.19 5.63 -9.16
N ASN A 41 -4.13 4.83 -8.66
CA ASN A 41 -5.00 5.17 -7.52
C ASN A 41 -5.10 4.05 -6.47
N SER A 42 -4.28 3.01 -6.59
CA SER A 42 -4.37 1.84 -5.74
C SER A 42 -3.02 1.18 -5.59
N PHE A 43 -2.92 0.28 -4.63
CA PHE A 43 -1.72 -0.48 -4.34
C PHE A 43 -2.05 -1.96 -4.27
N LEU A 44 -1.19 -2.78 -4.89
CA LEU A 44 -1.15 -4.20 -4.63
C LEU A 44 -0.46 -4.41 -3.30
N ILE A 45 -1.18 -4.96 -2.34
CA ILE A 45 -0.69 -5.24 -1.01
C ILE A 45 -0.60 -6.75 -0.86
N GLY A 46 0.60 -7.23 -0.59
CA GLY A 46 0.83 -8.59 -0.12
C GLY A 46 0.59 -8.64 1.38
N PHE A 47 -0.23 -9.59 1.83
CA PHE A 47 -0.56 -9.75 3.24
C PHE A 47 -0.74 -11.23 3.57
N GLU A 48 -0.44 -11.61 4.81
CA GLU A 48 -0.73 -12.94 5.31
C GLU A 48 -2.00 -12.90 6.14
N SER A 49 -2.84 -13.92 6.00
CA SER A 49 -4.03 -14.10 6.80
C SER A 49 -4.05 -15.51 7.37
N SER A 50 -4.56 -15.65 8.58
CA SER A 50 -4.86 -16.96 9.20
C SER A 50 -6.28 -17.45 8.87
N ASP A 51 -7.08 -16.63 8.21
CA ASP A 51 -8.48 -16.91 7.88
C ASP A 51 -8.56 -17.63 6.51
N PRO A 52 -9.05 -18.88 6.46
CA PRO A 52 -9.07 -19.69 5.23
C PRO A 52 -9.94 -19.08 4.13
N ASP A 53 -11.04 -18.37 4.46
CA ASP A 53 -11.89 -17.71 3.47
C ASP A 53 -11.15 -16.56 2.79
N ILE A 54 -10.30 -15.85 3.54
CA ILE A 54 -9.49 -14.74 3.02
C ILE A 54 -8.35 -15.28 2.16
N ILE A 55 -7.67 -16.35 2.59
CA ILE A 55 -6.60 -16.99 1.82
C ILE A 55 -7.12 -17.49 0.47
N ASP A 56 -8.27 -18.15 0.44
CA ASP A 56 -8.84 -18.69 -0.80
C ASP A 56 -9.33 -17.57 -1.73
N THR A 57 -9.98 -16.55 -1.18
CA THR A 57 -10.55 -15.45 -1.99
C THR A 57 -9.46 -14.51 -2.54
N TYR A 58 -8.44 -14.19 -1.75
CA TYR A 58 -7.47 -13.14 -2.05
C TYR A 58 -6.08 -13.68 -2.37
N HIS A 59 -5.79 -14.96 -2.09
CA HIS A 59 -4.48 -15.56 -2.33
C HIS A 59 -3.31 -14.72 -1.78
N ASN A 60 -3.48 -14.19 -0.55
CA ASN A 60 -2.51 -13.34 0.15
C ASN A 60 -2.18 -12.02 -0.57
N LYS A 61 -2.98 -11.59 -1.55
CA LYS A 61 -2.78 -10.34 -2.30
C LYS A 61 -4.10 -9.61 -2.53
N THR A 62 -4.10 -8.30 -2.31
CA THR A 62 -5.29 -7.49 -2.56
C THR A 62 -4.91 -6.17 -3.21
N VAL A 63 -5.83 -5.59 -3.98
CA VAL A 63 -5.66 -4.24 -4.54
C VAL A 63 -6.57 -3.30 -3.77
N ILE A 64 -5.99 -2.37 -3.04
CA ILE A 64 -6.72 -1.42 -2.21
C ILE A 64 -6.45 0.00 -2.70
N ASN A 65 -7.47 0.84 -2.74
CA ASN A 65 -7.31 2.26 -3.05
C ASN A 65 -6.49 2.94 -1.94
N TRP A 66 -5.53 3.79 -2.31
CA TRP A 66 -4.66 4.48 -1.36
C TRP A 66 -5.43 5.28 -0.28
N GLN A 67 -6.64 5.76 -0.59
CA GLN A 67 -7.48 6.49 0.36
C GLN A 67 -8.00 5.61 1.52
N ASN A 68 -8.02 4.29 1.33
CA ASN A 68 -8.44 3.32 2.35
C ASN A 68 -7.25 2.69 3.07
N LEU A 69 -6.03 3.14 2.78
CA LEU A 69 -4.82 2.69 3.45
C LEU A 69 -4.50 3.60 4.63
N LYS A 70 -4.03 2.98 5.70
CA LYS A 70 -3.47 3.67 6.86
C LYS A 70 -2.00 3.29 6.96
N MET A 71 -1.14 4.28 7.18
CA MET A 71 0.28 4.02 7.35
C MET A 71 0.51 3.35 8.71
N VAL A 72 1.17 2.19 8.71
CA VAL A 72 1.57 1.50 9.95
C VAL A 72 3.04 1.77 10.21
N LYS A 73 3.86 1.51 9.20
CA LYS A 73 5.31 1.71 9.29
C LYS A 73 5.84 2.20 7.95
N GLN A 74 6.55 3.31 7.98
CA GLN A 74 7.25 3.80 6.81
C GLN A 74 8.47 2.90 6.54
N GLY A 75 8.70 2.54 5.27
CA GLY A 75 9.96 1.96 4.87
C GLY A 75 11.14 2.91 5.18
N PRO A 76 12.39 2.42 5.14
CA PRO A 76 13.56 3.28 5.34
C PRO A 76 13.68 4.27 4.18
N ARG A 77 13.09 5.47 4.34
CA ARG A 77 13.27 6.60 3.44
C ARG A 77 14.25 7.59 4.07
N PRO A 78 15.09 8.30 3.29
CA PRO A 78 15.78 9.47 3.80
C PRO A 78 14.72 10.44 4.32
N LYS A 79 14.85 10.83 5.59
CA LYS A 79 13.93 11.69 6.34
C LYS A 79 13.69 12.98 5.53
N LYS A 80 12.63 13.02 4.74
CA LYS A 80 12.08 14.28 4.23
C LYS A 80 11.30 14.85 5.39
N GLU A 81 11.84 15.91 5.97
CA GLU A 81 11.32 16.64 7.11
C GLU A 81 9.79 16.68 7.06
N GLU A 82 9.15 16.07 8.05
CA GLU A 82 7.74 16.27 8.33
C GLU A 82 7.51 17.77 8.48
N SER A 83 6.89 18.37 7.48
CA SER A 83 6.17 19.63 7.65
C SER A 83 4.95 19.28 8.50
N ALA A 84 5.19 19.17 9.81
CA ALA A 84 4.16 19.25 10.81
C ALA A 84 3.72 20.71 10.87
N GLU A 85 2.74 21.10 10.06
CA GLU A 85 2.04 22.39 10.12
C GLU A 85 0.64 22.13 9.50
N ASP A 86 -0.50 22.53 10.06
CA ASP A 86 -0.81 23.44 11.17
C ASP A 86 -2.34 23.44 11.43
N ASP A 87 -2.75 24.08 12.53
CA ASP A 87 -4.03 24.81 12.73
C ASP A 87 -5.22 24.05 13.38
N LYS A 88 -5.36 24.12 14.72
CA LYS A 88 -5.91 25.28 15.47
C LYS A 88 -6.18 24.99 16.94
#